data_AF-A0A7J3NZ28-F1
#
_entry.id   AF-A0A7J3NZ28-F1
#
_cell.length_a   1.000
_cell.length_b   1.000
_cell.length_c   1.000
_cell.angle_alpha   90.00
_cell.angle_beta   90.00
_cell.angle_gamma   90.00
#
_symmetry.space_group_name_H-M   'P 1'
#
loop_
_entity.id
_entity.type
_entity.pdbx_description
1 polymer ?
#
loop_
_entity_poly.entity_id
_entity_poly.type
_entity_poly.pdbx_seq_one_letter_code
_entity_poly.pdbx_strand_id
1 'polypeptide(L)'
;ELNQLAGKYGIGRIDIMEDRVLGLKVREVYEAPAATVLLEAHKALEALVLTREELMVKERIDRKWSEMVYVGRWFDPLREDLEAFIDATQKRVTGEVKMEFLPGRAMVVGRSSPYSLYEREIVSFHLRGFDQRMSASLTKFYGLDGRLGMRR
;
A
#
# COMPACT_ATOMS: atom_id res chain seq x y z
N GLU A 1 -14.21 -17.63 -5.92
CA GLU A 1 -15.18 -16.66 -6.46
C GLU A 1 -14.51 -15.51 -7.23
N LEU A 2 -13.63 -14.72 -6.60
CA LEU A 2 -13.04 -13.53 -7.23
C LEU A 2 -12.24 -13.80 -8.51
N ASN A 3 -11.55 -14.95 -8.61
CA ASN A 3 -10.86 -15.37 -9.83
C ASN A 3 -11.81 -15.44 -11.04
N GLN A 4 -13.00 -16.02 -10.85
CA GLN A 4 -13.98 -16.14 -11.92
C GLN A 4 -14.58 -14.78 -12.30
N LEU A 5 -14.89 -13.96 -11.29
CA LEU A 5 -15.48 -12.64 -11.53
C LEU A 5 -14.49 -11.72 -12.25
N ALA A 6 -13.30 -11.50 -11.69
CA ALA A 6 -12.29 -10.63 -12.28
C ALA A 6 -11.74 -11.17 -13.61
N GLY A 7 -11.65 -12.50 -13.76
CA GLY A 7 -11.26 -13.16 -15.01
C GLY A 7 -12.21 -12.85 -16.18
N LYS A 8 -13.53 -12.71 -15.95
CA LYS A 8 -14.49 -12.31 -17.00
C LYS A 8 -14.21 -10.92 -17.59
N TYR A 9 -13.55 -10.06 -16.82
CA TYR A 9 -13.13 -8.73 -17.28
C TYR A 9 -11.70 -8.72 -17.82
N GLY A 10 -10.99 -9.86 -17.87
CA GLY A 10 -9.60 -9.92 -18.34
C GLY A 10 -8.59 -9.29 -17.38
N ILE A 11 -8.94 -9.16 -16.10
CA ILE A 11 -8.07 -8.57 -15.06
C ILE A 11 -6.96 -9.57 -14.67
N GLY A 12 -5.78 -9.05 -14.36
CA GLY A 12 -4.67 -9.83 -13.80
C GLY A 12 -3.82 -10.57 -14.84
N ARG A 13 -3.87 -10.16 -16.11
CA ARG A 13 -2.93 -10.60 -17.14
C ARG A 13 -1.64 -9.82 -17.02
N ILE A 14 -0.52 -10.51 -16.85
CA ILE A 14 0.80 -9.94 -16.60
C ILE A 14 1.77 -10.54 -17.61
N ASP A 15 2.46 -9.70 -18.36
CA ASP A 15 3.57 -10.07 -19.26
C ASP A 15 4.81 -9.34 -18.75
N ILE A 16 5.81 -10.09 -18.29
CA ILE A 16 6.97 -9.53 -17.58
C ILE A 16 8.27 -10.19 -18.01
N MET A 17 9.33 -9.39 -18.04
CA MET A 17 10.71 -9.89 -18.02
C MET A 17 11.18 -9.95 -16.57
N GLU A 18 11.44 -11.15 -16.04
CA GLU A 18 11.91 -11.32 -14.66
C GLU A 18 13.34 -11.85 -14.58
N ASP A 19 14.03 -11.50 -13.51
CA ASP A 19 15.37 -11.97 -13.17
C ASP A 19 15.27 -13.21 -12.28
N ARG A 20 15.67 -14.37 -12.81
CA ARG A 20 15.72 -15.62 -12.04
C ARG A 20 16.84 -15.56 -11.00
N VAL A 21 16.73 -16.41 -9.98
CA VAL A 21 17.76 -16.56 -8.92
C VAL A 21 19.15 -16.85 -9.50
N LEU A 22 19.23 -17.52 -10.66
CA LEU A 22 20.48 -17.81 -11.37
C LEU A 22 21.06 -16.60 -12.15
N GLY A 23 20.43 -15.42 -12.07
CA GLY A 23 20.82 -14.20 -12.79
C GLY A 23 20.40 -14.17 -14.26
N LEU A 24 19.60 -15.13 -14.71
CA LEU A 24 19.10 -15.20 -16.09
C LEU A 24 17.77 -14.46 -16.22
N LYS A 25 17.61 -13.72 -17.32
CA LYS A 25 16.33 -13.11 -17.68
C LYS A 25 15.43 -14.10 -18.39
N VAL A 26 14.16 -14.12 -18.03
CA VAL A 26 13.12 -14.87 -18.75
C VAL A 26 11.91 -13.96 -19.01
N ARG A 27 11.16 -14.27 -20.06
CA ARG A 27 9.83 -13.68 -20.28
C ARG A 27 8.78 -14.67 -19.80
N GLU A 28 7.88 -14.22 -18.95
CA GLU A 28 6.80 -15.04 -18.42
C GLU A 28 5.45 -14.31 -18.54
N VAL A 29 4.40 -15.09 -18.75
CA VAL A 29 3.02 -14.60 -18.80
C VAL A 29 2.23 -15.27 -17.69
N TYR A 30 1.60 -14.46 -16.85
CA TYR A 30 0.80 -14.91 -15.71
C TYR A 30 -0.65 -14.43 -15.83
N GLU A 31 -1.57 -15.21 -15.28
CA GLU A 31 -2.95 -14.81 -15.03
C GLU A 31 -3.25 -14.94 -13.54
N ALA A 32 -3.41 -13.80 -12.86
CA ALA A 32 -3.62 -13.73 -11.41
C ALA A 32 -4.81 -12.82 -11.02
N PRO A 33 -6.02 -13.07 -11.56
CA PRO A 33 -7.17 -12.15 -11.45
C PRO A 33 -7.54 -11.78 -10.01
N ALA A 34 -7.72 -12.76 -9.12
CA ALA A 34 -8.06 -12.46 -7.72
C ALA A 34 -6.92 -11.76 -6.99
N ALA A 35 -5.67 -12.19 -7.20
CA ALA A 35 -4.51 -11.60 -6.54
C ALA A 35 -4.35 -10.12 -6.89
N THR A 36 -4.52 -9.75 -8.17
CA THR A 36 -4.49 -8.35 -8.62
C THR A 36 -5.54 -7.52 -7.90
N VAL A 37 -6.78 -8.01 -7.80
CA VAL A 37 -7.86 -7.28 -7.13
C VAL A 37 -7.63 -7.19 -5.61
N LEU A 38 -7.24 -8.29 -4.97
CA LEU A 38 -7.02 -8.33 -3.52
C LEU A 38 -5.88 -7.42 -3.10
N LEU A 39 -4.76 -7.42 -3.84
CA LEU A 39 -3.64 -6.53 -3.54
C LEU A 39 -4.02 -5.07 -3.69
N GLU A 40 -4.78 -4.71 -4.73
CA GLU A 40 -5.24 -3.34 -4.94
C GLU A 40 -6.22 -2.90 -3.85
N ALA A 41 -7.19 -3.75 -3.51
CA ALA A 41 -8.15 -3.48 -2.46
C ALA A 41 -7.48 -3.40 -1.07
N HIS A 42 -6.55 -4.31 -0.78
CA HIS A 42 -5.84 -4.34 0.50
C HIS A 42 -4.96 -3.11 0.69
N LYS A 43 -4.14 -2.74 -0.30
CA LYS A 43 -3.36 -1.48 -0.28
C LYS A 43 -4.24 -0.26 -0.08
N ALA A 44 -5.41 -0.24 -0.71
CA ALA A 44 -6.37 0.84 -0.57
C ALA A 44 -6.96 0.94 0.85
N LEU A 45 -7.15 -0.19 1.54
CA LEU A 45 -7.58 -0.22 2.94
C LEU A 45 -6.44 0.18 3.89
N GLU A 46 -5.22 -0.30 3.65
CA GLU A 46 -4.03 0.11 4.40
C GLU A 46 -3.81 1.62 4.32
N ALA A 47 -3.95 2.22 3.14
CA ALA A 47 -3.83 3.66 2.94
C ALA A 47 -4.85 4.48 3.75
N LEU A 48 -6.00 3.89 4.11
CA LEU A 48 -7.03 4.55 4.92
C LEU A 48 -6.75 4.44 6.43
N VAL A 49 -6.04 3.39 6.85
CA VAL A 49 -5.94 2.96 8.25
C VAL A 49 -4.54 3.14 8.84
N LEU A 50 -3.49 2.99 8.03
CA LEU A 50 -2.11 3.11 8.47
C LEU A 50 -1.63 4.55 8.31
N THR A 51 -0.76 4.97 9.22
CA THR A 51 -0.10 6.27 9.15
C THR A 51 0.88 6.30 7.98
N ARG A 52 1.26 7.51 7.56
CA ARG A 52 2.24 7.72 6.49
C ARG A 52 3.56 7.00 6.76
N GLU A 53 4.10 7.09 7.98
CA GLU A 53 5.38 6.47 8.34
C GLU A 53 5.30 4.94 8.31
N GLU A 54 4.20 4.36 8.80
CA GLU A 54 3.98 2.91 8.70
C GLU A 54 3.93 2.44 7.26
N LEU A 55 3.22 3.15 6.38
CA LEU A 55 3.14 2.81 4.95
C LEU A 55 4.52 2.83 4.28
N MET A 56 5.33 3.86 4.56
CA MET A 56 6.69 3.97 3.99
C MET A 56 7.62 2.85 4.45
N VAL A 57 7.56 2.47 5.73
CA VAL A 57 8.35 1.35 6.26
C VAL A 57 7.82 0.02 5.73
N LYS A 58 6.50 -0.17 5.75
CA LYS A 58 5.84 -1.39 5.29
C LYS A 58 6.13 -1.68 3.82
N GLU A 59 6.17 -0.67 2.95
CA GLU A 59 6.51 -0.88 1.52
C GLU A 59 7.88 -1.56 1.34
N ARG A 60 8.87 -1.21 2.17
CA ARG A 60 10.20 -1.83 2.13
C ARG A 60 10.17 -3.27 2.65
N ILE A 61 9.38 -3.50 3.69
CA ILE A 61 9.20 -4.82 4.31
C ILE A 61 8.46 -5.77 3.36
N ASP A 62 7.36 -5.34 2.76
CA ASP A 62 6.60 -6.11 1.75
C ASP A 62 7.48 -6.51 0.56
N ARG A 63 8.33 -5.58 0.11
CA ARG A 63 9.29 -5.83 -0.97
C ARG A 63 10.31 -6.89 -0.57
N LYS A 64 10.88 -6.78 0.63
CA LYS A 64 11.88 -7.74 1.10
C LYS A 64 11.27 -9.12 1.32
N TRP A 65 10.07 -9.19 1.91
CA TRP A 65 9.34 -10.43 2.12
C TRP A 65 9.05 -11.12 0.77
N SER A 66 8.59 -10.36 -0.22
CA SER A 66 8.32 -10.88 -1.58
C SER A 66 9.58 -11.41 -2.27
N GLU A 67 10.71 -10.69 -2.12
CA GLU A 67 12.01 -11.13 -2.64
C GLU A 67 12.43 -12.46 -2.00
N MET A 68 12.33 -12.58 -0.68
CA MET A 68 12.69 -13.80 0.05
C MET A 68 11.88 -15.02 -0.43
N VAL A 69 10.57 -14.83 -0.66
CA VAL A 69 9.70 -15.87 -1.21
C VAL A 69 10.13 -16.24 -2.62
N TYR A 70 10.41 -15.25 -3.48
CA TYR A 70 10.85 -15.47 -4.86
C TYR A 70 12.15 -16.27 -4.93
N VAL A 71 13.13 -15.96 -4.08
CA VAL A 71 14.43 -16.65 -4.06
C VAL A 71 14.42 -17.99 -3.31
N GLY A 72 13.24 -18.46 -2.87
CA GLY A 72 13.08 -19.75 -2.18
C GLY A 72 13.54 -19.76 -0.72
N ARG A 73 13.75 -18.58 -0.10
CA ARG A 73 14.14 -18.44 1.32
C ARG A 73 12.93 -18.43 2.25
N TRP A 74 12.03 -19.39 2.07
CA TRP A 74 10.82 -19.50 2.88
C TRP A 74 11.13 -19.83 4.35
N PHE A 75 12.11 -20.69 4.61
CA PHE A 75 12.46 -21.12 5.98
C PHE A 75 13.54 -20.26 6.65
N ASP A 76 13.89 -19.11 6.06
CA ASP A 76 14.85 -18.18 6.63
C ASP A 76 14.17 -17.41 7.80
N PRO A 77 14.77 -17.33 9.00
CA PRO A 77 14.18 -16.65 10.16
C PRO A 77 13.76 -15.20 9.89
N LEU A 78 14.48 -14.51 8.99
CA LEU A 78 14.12 -13.13 8.63
C LEU A 78 12.71 -13.04 8.05
N ARG A 79 12.18 -14.09 7.39
CA ARG A 79 10.79 -14.08 6.88
C ARG A 79 9.80 -13.94 8.03
N GLU A 80 10.02 -14.68 9.12
CA GLU A 80 9.16 -14.65 10.31
C GLU A 80 9.25 -13.31 11.04
N ASP A 81 10.46 -12.73 11.11
CA ASP A 81 10.66 -11.38 11.67
C ASP A 81 9.88 -10.31 10.87
N LEU A 82 9.90 -10.40 9.53
CA LEU A 82 9.14 -9.51 8.65
C LEU A 82 7.63 -9.74 8.80
N GLU A 83 7.18 -10.99 8.93
CA GLU A 83 5.77 -11.33 9.16
C GLU A 83 5.27 -10.80 10.50
N ALA A 84 6.08 -10.86 11.56
CA ALA A 84 5.70 -10.29 12.85
C ALA A 84 5.43 -8.78 12.75
N PHE A 85 6.20 -8.05 11.95
CA PHE A 85 5.91 -6.66 11.63
C PHE A 85 4.60 -6.53 10.84
N ILE A 86 4.43 -7.30 9.76
CA ILE A 86 3.23 -7.25 8.92
C ILE A 86 1.99 -7.53 9.78
N ASP A 87 1.97 -8.61 10.55
CA ASP A 87 0.88 -8.98 11.45
C ASP A 87 0.55 -7.87 12.45
N ALA A 88 1.57 -7.20 12.99
CA ALA A 88 1.36 -6.06 13.87
C ALA A 88 0.64 -4.90 13.17
N THR A 89 1.01 -4.58 11.92
CA THR A 89 0.31 -3.56 11.13
C THR A 89 -1.13 -3.96 10.81
N GLN A 90 -1.38 -5.25 10.56
CA GLN A 90 -2.69 -5.75 10.14
C GLN A 90 -3.74 -5.76 11.25
N LYS A 91 -3.36 -5.63 12.53
CA LYS A 91 -4.29 -5.68 13.68
C LYS A 91 -5.50 -4.73 13.58
N ARG A 92 -5.36 -3.61 12.87
CA ARG A 92 -6.42 -2.61 12.67
C ARG A 92 -6.89 -2.48 11.22
N VAL A 93 -6.25 -3.19 10.27
CA VAL A 93 -6.60 -3.14 8.85
C VAL A 93 -7.88 -3.95 8.64
N THR A 94 -9.00 -3.32 8.95
CA THR A 94 -10.34 -3.92 8.91
C THR A 94 -11.30 -2.92 8.28
N GLY A 95 -12.11 -3.37 7.33
CA GLY A 95 -13.04 -2.51 6.62
C GLY A 95 -13.48 -3.11 5.29
N GLU A 96 -14.15 -2.28 4.50
CA GLU A 96 -14.67 -2.67 3.18
C GLU A 96 -14.06 -1.78 2.10
N VAL A 97 -13.77 -2.40 0.94
CA VAL A 97 -13.31 -1.69 -0.25
C VAL A 97 -14.22 -2.04 -1.40
N LYS A 98 -14.82 -1.01 -2.00
CA LYS A 98 -15.68 -1.15 -3.17
C LYS A 98 -14.81 -1.08 -4.42
N MET A 99 -14.82 -2.15 -5.20
CA MET A 99 -14.07 -2.28 -6.45
C MET A 99 -15.02 -2.18 -7.65
N GLU A 100 -14.60 -1.44 -8.66
CA GLU A 100 -15.22 -1.41 -9.99
C GLU A 100 -14.33 -2.14 -10.98
N PHE A 101 -14.92 -3.03 -11.78
CA PHE A 101 -14.22 -3.81 -12.79
C PHE A 101 -14.55 -3.26 -14.18
N LEU A 102 -13.49 -2.87 -14.87
CA LEU A 102 -13.48 -2.45 -16.26
C LEU A 102 -12.68 -3.50 -17.06
N PRO A 103 -12.84 -3.57 -18.40
CA PRO A 103 -12.02 -4.45 -19.22
C PRO A 103 -10.52 -4.25 -18.95
N GLY A 104 -9.85 -5.28 -18.46
CA GLY A 104 -8.43 -5.32 -18.09
C GLY A 104 -8.05 -4.58 -16.81
N ARG A 105 -8.99 -3.96 -16.07
CA ARG A 105 -8.67 -3.08 -14.94
C ARG A 105 -9.61 -3.25 -13.75
N ALA A 106 -9.03 -3.33 -12.55
CA ALA A 106 -9.75 -3.17 -11.29
C ALA A 106 -9.46 -1.76 -10.73
N MET A 107 -10.48 -1.07 -10.23
CA MET A 107 -10.34 0.28 -9.69
C MET A 107 -11.10 0.42 -8.37
N VAL A 108 -10.48 1.08 -7.39
CA VAL A 108 -11.12 1.35 -6.10
C VAL A 108 -12.04 2.56 -6.24
N VAL A 109 -13.32 2.39 -5.91
CA VAL A 109 -14.34 3.46 -5.98
C VAL A 109 -14.89 3.85 -4.61
N GLY A 110 -14.56 3.11 -3.55
CA GLY A 110 -15.00 3.43 -2.19
C GLY A 110 -14.23 2.65 -1.14
N ARG A 111 -14.14 3.21 0.07
CA ARG A 111 -13.45 2.62 1.22
C ARG A 111 -14.22 2.99 2.49
N SER A 112 -14.32 2.07 3.44
CA SER A 112 -14.85 2.34 4.78
C SER A 112 -14.09 1.50 5.80
N SER A 113 -13.86 2.05 6.99
CA SER A 113 -13.19 1.34 8.08
C SER A 113 -13.60 1.95 9.43
N PRO A 114 -13.83 1.14 10.47
CA PRO A 114 -13.98 1.65 11.83
C PRO A 114 -12.68 2.22 12.41
N TYR A 115 -11.52 1.95 11.80
CA TYR A 115 -10.20 2.43 12.22
C TYR A 115 -9.63 3.48 11.25
N SER A 116 -10.49 4.16 10.50
CA SER A 116 -10.07 5.15 9.52
C SER A 116 -9.33 6.32 10.18
N LEU A 117 -8.19 6.70 9.61
CA LEU A 117 -7.49 7.95 9.96
C LEU A 117 -8.05 9.16 9.21
N TYR A 118 -9.02 8.96 8.32
CA TYR A 118 -9.71 10.02 7.62
C TYR A 118 -10.85 10.57 8.48
N GLU A 119 -10.75 11.85 8.83
CA GLU A 119 -11.76 12.54 9.61
C GLU A 119 -12.31 13.74 8.85
N ARG A 120 -13.55 13.62 8.36
CA ARG A 120 -14.18 14.61 7.46
C ARG A 120 -14.23 16.01 8.06
N GLU A 121 -14.48 16.13 9.36
CA GLU A 121 -14.60 17.43 10.04
C GLU A 121 -13.27 18.18 10.09
N ILE A 122 -12.16 17.46 10.23
CA ILE A 122 -10.82 18.05 10.29
C ILE A 122 -10.35 18.50 8.90
N VAL A 123 -10.61 17.70 7.87
CA VAL A 123 -10.07 17.94 6.51
C VAL A 123 -10.94 18.83 5.63
N SER A 124 -12.20 19.08 6.00
CA SER A 124 -13.12 19.87 5.18
C SER A 124 -12.74 21.35 5.17
N PHE A 125 -12.80 21.99 4.01
CA PHE A 125 -12.70 23.45 3.90
C PHE A 125 -13.92 24.20 4.48
N HIS A 126 -15.07 23.51 4.60
CA HIS A 126 -16.32 24.11 5.06
C HIS A 126 -16.54 23.90 6.56
N LEU A 127 -16.14 22.74 7.07
CA LEU A 127 -16.27 22.39 8.48
C LEU A 127 -14.96 22.81 9.15
N ARG A 128 -14.99 23.85 9.98
CA ARG A 128 -13.79 24.44 10.60
C ARG A 128 -13.24 23.57 11.75
N GLY A 129 -13.07 22.27 11.52
CA GLY A 129 -12.62 21.31 12.54
C GLY A 129 -11.12 21.37 12.85
N PHE A 130 -10.32 22.03 12.02
CA PHE A 130 -8.88 22.21 12.23
C PHE A 130 -8.50 23.69 12.45
N ASP A 131 -7.78 24.00 13.53
CA ASP A 131 -7.22 25.33 13.76
C ASP A 131 -6.00 25.59 12.86
N GLN A 132 -6.25 26.22 11.72
CA GLN A 132 -5.23 26.52 10.71
C GLN A 132 -4.08 27.40 11.22
N ARG A 133 -4.25 28.12 12.34
CA ARG A 133 -3.18 28.96 12.91
C ARG A 133 -1.99 28.12 13.38
N MET A 134 -2.23 26.85 13.74
CA MET A 134 -1.18 25.92 14.16
C MET A 134 -0.13 25.67 13.06
N SER A 135 -0.53 25.77 11.79
CA SER A 135 0.36 25.51 10.65
C SER A 135 1.52 26.52 10.55
N ALA A 136 1.29 27.78 10.92
CA ALA A 136 2.28 28.84 10.77
C ALA A 136 3.57 28.59 11.57
N SER A 137 3.44 28.09 12.80
CA SER A 137 4.58 27.74 13.64
C SER A 137 5.25 26.45 13.13
N LEU A 138 4.45 25.44 12.78
CA LEU A 138 4.97 24.16 12.28
C LEU A 138 5.83 24.34 11.02
N THR A 139 5.37 25.10 10.03
CA THR A 139 6.13 25.33 8.79
C THR A 139 7.47 26.02 9.04
N LYS A 140 7.55 26.91 10.04
CA LYS A 140 8.80 27.59 10.41
C LYS A 140 9.81 26.61 11.01
N PHE A 141 9.37 25.70 11.87
CA PHE A 141 10.24 24.70 12.49
C PHE A 141 10.63 23.60 11.50
N TYR A 142 9.68 23.08 10.72
CA TYR A 142 9.91 21.96 9.82
C TYR A 142 10.91 22.29 8.70
N GLY A 143 10.96 23.55 8.25
CA GLY A 143 11.92 24.00 7.23
C GLY A 143 13.16 24.69 7.79
N LEU A 144 13.41 24.61 9.11
CA LEU A 144 14.49 25.37 9.74
C LEU A 144 15.87 24.93 9.25
N ASP A 145 16.10 23.62 9.16
CA ASP A 145 17.34 23.02 8.66
C ASP A 145 17.63 23.41 7.21
N GLY A 146 16.63 23.37 6.32
CA GLY A 146 16.75 23.81 4.93
C GLY A 146 17.11 25.29 4.81
N ARG A 147 16.52 26.15 5.66
CA ARG A 147 16.87 27.59 5.70
C ARG A 147 18.30 27.82 6.20
N LEU A 148 18.78 27.03 7.16
CA LEU A 148 20.17 27.10 7.62
C LEU A 148 21.14 26.62 6.54
N GLY A 149 20.77 25.59 5.77
CA GLY A 149 21.55 25.08 4.64
C GLY A 149 21.76 26.09 3.51
N MET A 150 20.75 26.92 3.21
CA MET A 150 20.81 27.95 2.16
C MET A 150 21.62 29.20 2.52
N ARG A 151 22.05 29.34 3.78
CA ARG A 151 22.86 30.48 4.23
C ARG A 151 24.37 30.31 3.98
N ARG A 152 24.77 29.17 3.42
CA ARG A 152 26.13 28.89 2.95
C ARG A 152 26.21 29.08 1.45
#